data_AF-A0A1V2FYV2-F1
#
_entry.id   AF-A0A1V2FYV2-F1
#
_cell.length_a   1.000
_cell.length_b   1.000
_cell.length_c   1.000
_cell.angle_alpha   90.00
_cell.angle_beta   90.00
_cell.angle_gamma   90.00
#
_symmetry.space_group_name_H-M   'P 1'
#
loop_
_entity.id
_entity.type
_entity.pdbx_description
1 polymer ?
#
loop_
_entity_poly.entity_id
_entity_poly.type
_entity_poly.pdbx_seq_one_letter_code
_entity_poly.pdbx_strand_id
1 'polypeptide(L)'
;MWALTADADFLAQRGQGQVEQVFARAVNIALPARQQLLTLLCEEYDNAPNSCRLALTHFDGLFRHGDKVQFDDQGITVGQHLHIEMSHCLRWLSPTLQMTAVNFHLIAWQQWHDIIHQHLGQNETLFNY
;
A
#
# COMPACT_ATOMS: atom_id res chain seq x y z
N MET A 1 -3.55 -12.99 -11.00
CA MET A 1 -2.47 -12.72 -10.02
C MET A 1 -3.01 -12.93 -8.62
N TRP A 2 -2.17 -13.05 -7.59
CA TRP A 2 -2.62 -13.42 -6.24
C TRP A 2 -2.25 -12.35 -5.22
N ALA A 3 -3.18 -12.08 -4.30
CA ALA A 3 -2.96 -11.22 -3.15
C ALA A 3 -2.23 -11.96 -2.03
N LEU A 4 -1.23 -11.31 -1.45
CA LEU A 4 -0.41 -11.84 -0.35
C LEU A 4 -1.00 -11.46 1.00
N THR A 5 -1.18 -10.15 1.22
CA THR A 5 -1.70 -9.61 2.48
C THR A 5 -2.59 -8.40 2.23
N ALA A 6 -3.62 -8.20 3.05
CA ALA A 6 -4.44 -6.99 3.03
C ALA A 6 -5.04 -6.72 4.41
N ASP A 7 -5.34 -5.45 4.71
CA ASP A 7 -6.07 -5.12 5.93
C ASP A 7 -7.54 -5.58 5.88
N ALA A 8 -8.21 -5.56 7.03
CA ALA A 8 -9.57 -6.05 7.16
C ALA A 8 -10.59 -5.25 6.35
N ASP A 9 -10.44 -3.93 6.33
CA ASP A 9 -11.35 -3.04 5.63
C ASP A 9 -11.18 -3.20 4.13
N PHE A 10 -9.96 -3.44 3.64
CA PHE A 10 -9.69 -3.80 2.26
C PHE A 10 -10.35 -5.14 1.86
N LEU A 11 -10.20 -6.19 2.68
CA LEU A 11 -10.81 -7.51 2.40
C LEU A 11 -12.35 -7.47 2.40
N ALA A 12 -12.94 -6.57 3.19
CA ALA A 12 -14.38 -6.36 3.27
C ALA A 12 -14.95 -5.56 2.07
N GLN A 13 -14.10 -5.04 1.18
CA GLN A 13 -14.57 -4.20 0.08
C GLN A 13 -15.43 -4.98 -0.88
N ARG A 14 -16.55 -4.36 -1.24
CA ARG A 14 -17.49 -4.82 -2.28
C ARG A 14 -17.93 -3.62 -3.10
N GLY A 15 -18.27 -3.87 -4.36
CA GLY A 15 -18.78 -2.86 -5.28
C GLY A 15 -17.72 -2.39 -6.28
N GLN A 16 -17.90 -1.17 -6.79
CA GLN A 16 -17.14 -0.65 -7.93
C GLN A 16 -16.20 0.47 -7.55
N GLY A 17 -15.10 0.55 -8.28
CA GLY A 17 -14.10 1.60 -8.22
C GLY A 17 -13.45 1.85 -9.57
N GLN A 18 -12.37 2.61 -9.54
CA GLN A 18 -11.53 2.84 -10.71
C GLN A 18 -10.06 3.00 -10.30
N VAL A 19 -9.15 2.63 -11.18
CA VAL A 19 -7.73 2.95 -11.03
C VAL A 19 -7.54 4.45 -11.19
N GLU A 20 -7.05 5.10 -10.14
CA GLU A 20 -6.85 6.55 -10.06
C GLU A 20 -5.40 6.94 -10.34
N GLN A 21 -4.43 6.14 -9.89
CA GLN A 21 -3.01 6.42 -10.13
C GLN A 21 -2.26 5.11 -10.30
N VAL A 22 -1.27 5.12 -11.19
CA VAL A 22 -0.40 3.97 -11.47
C VAL A 22 1.04 4.41 -11.29
N PHE A 23 1.73 3.77 -10.34
CA PHE A 23 3.17 3.87 -10.14
C PHE A 23 3.82 2.52 -10.46
N ALA A 24 5.15 2.51 -10.58
CA ALA A 24 5.89 1.27 -10.87
C ALA A 24 5.61 0.15 -9.84
N ARG A 25 5.35 0.51 -8.58
CA ARG A 25 5.20 -0.43 -7.46
C ARG A 25 3.94 -0.24 -6.59
N ALA A 26 3.09 0.70 -6.96
CA ALA A 26 1.84 0.98 -6.26
C ALA A 26 0.75 1.37 -7.26
N VAL A 27 -0.50 0.96 -7.01
CA VAL A 27 -1.66 1.39 -7.81
C VAL A 27 -2.75 1.84 -6.86
N ASN A 28 -3.20 3.09 -7.01
CA ASN A 28 -4.29 3.64 -6.22
C ASN A 28 -5.62 3.37 -6.91
N ILE A 29 -6.59 2.90 -6.14
CA ILE A 29 -7.96 2.63 -6.58
C ILE A 29 -8.88 3.59 -5.84
N ALA A 30 -9.60 4.42 -6.58
CA ALA A 30 -10.65 5.27 -6.04
C ALA A 30 -11.95 4.47 -5.91
N LEU A 31 -12.61 4.63 -4.76
CA LEU A 31 -13.96 4.18 -4.49
C LEU A 31 -14.88 5.40 -4.31
N PRO A 32 -15.46 5.96 -5.39
CA PRO A 32 -16.18 7.23 -5.32
C PRO A 32 -17.36 7.22 -4.35
N ALA A 33 -18.10 6.10 -4.29
CA ALA A 33 -19.24 5.96 -3.39
C ALA A 33 -18.88 6.02 -1.89
N ARG A 34 -17.61 5.76 -1.55
CA ARG A 34 -17.08 5.76 -0.18
C ARG A 34 -16.13 6.93 0.09
N GLN A 35 -15.83 7.76 -0.92
CA GLN A 35 -14.80 8.81 -0.87
C GLN A 35 -13.47 8.28 -0.30
N GLN A 36 -13.09 7.06 -0.70
CA GLN A 36 -11.94 6.33 -0.17
C GLN A 36 -10.95 6.02 -1.30
N LEU A 37 -9.67 6.00 -0.95
CA LEU A 37 -8.60 5.46 -1.78
C LEU A 37 -8.06 4.17 -1.15
N LEU A 38 -7.89 3.16 -1.98
CA LEU A 38 -7.21 1.92 -1.66
C LEU A 38 -5.92 1.83 -2.46
N THR A 39 -4.94 1.06 -1.98
CA THR A 39 -3.65 0.91 -2.66
C THR A 39 -3.32 -0.56 -2.88
N LEU A 40 -3.06 -0.95 -4.11
CA LEU A 40 -2.36 -2.19 -4.42
C LEU A 40 -0.86 -1.93 -4.34
N LEU A 41 -0.13 -2.80 -3.66
CA LEU A 41 1.31 -2.69 -3.43
C LEU A 41 2.02 -3.92 -4.00
N CYS A 42 3.24 -3.73 -4.50
CA CYS A 42 4.12 -4.84 -4.81
C CYS A 42 4.54 -5.62 -3.56
N GLU A 43 5.05 -6.83 -3.77
CA GLU A 43 5.47 -7.75 -2.72
C GLU A 43 6.50 -7.11 -1.77
N GLU A 44 7.47 -6.37 -2.27
CA GLU A 44 8.56 -5.83 -1.44
C GLU A 44 8.15 -4.67 -0.52
N TYR A 45 6.95 -4.13 -0.68
CA TYR A 45 6.50 -2.98 0.11
C TYR A 45 5.86 -3.43 1.43
N ASP A 46 5.97 -2.60 2.45
CA ASP A 46 5.31 -2.84 3.73
C ASP A 46 3.79 -2.67 3.60
N ASN A 47 3.05 -3.44 4.40
CA ASN A 47 1.61 -3.24 4.50
C ASN A 47 1.30 -1.90 5.17
N ALA A 48 0.19 -1.29 4.74
CA ALA A 48 -0.40 -0.10 5.32
C ALA A 48 -1.94 -0.23 5.40
N PRO A 49 -2.62 0.63 6.16
CA PRO A 49 -4.08 0.69 6.10
C PRO A 49 -4.57 0.99 4.67
N ASN A 50 -5.73 0.45 4.31
CA ASN A 50 -6.32 0.53 2.98
C ASN A 50 -5.44 -0.02 1.86
N SER A 51 -4.62 -1.04 2.17
CA SER A 51 -3.69 -1.61 1.19
C SER A 51 -3.79 -3.12 1.05
N CYS A 52 -3.41 -3.59 -0.13
CA CYS A 52 -3.25 -5.01 -0.44
C CYS A 52 -1.94 -5.23 -1.19
N ARG A 53 -1.09 -6.10 -0.66
CA ARG A 53 0.15 -6.54 -1.31
C ARG A 53 -0.15 -7.67 -2.28
N LEU A 54 0.45 -7.59 -3.46
CA LEU A 54 0.34 -8.57 -4.53
C LEU A 54 1.67 -9.28 -4.74
N ALA A 55 1.63 -10.53 -5.20
CA ALA A 55 2.81 -11.33 -5.54
C ALA A 55 3.45 -10.86 -6.86
N LEU A 56 3.88 -9.59 -6.89
CA LEU A 56 4.44 -8.89 -8.04
C LEU A 56 5.55 -7.95 -7.60
N THR A 57 6.60 -7.83 -8.41
CA THR A 57 7.73 -6.92 -8.16
C THR A 57 7.53 -5.53 -8.80
N HIS A 58 6.68 -5.43 -9.83
CA HIS A 58 6.32 -4.20 -10.53
C HIS A 58 4.94 -4.34 -11.20
N PHE A 59 4.36 -3.20 -11.61
CA PHE A 59 3.04 -3.11 -12.25
C PHE A 59 3.06 -2.70 -13.72
N ASP A 60 4.22 -2.75 -14.38
CA ASP A 60 4.44 -2.19 -15.72
C ASP A 60 3.41 -2.71 -16.73
N GLY A 61 2.59 -1.78 -17.25
CA GLY A 61 1.57 -2.05 -18.26
C GLY A 61 0.37 -2.89 -17.81
N LEU A 62 0.32 -3.34 -16.56
CA LEU A 62 -0.76 -4.17 -16.02
C LEU A 62 -2.02 -3.37 -15.69
N PHE A 63 -1.84 -2.12 -15.25
CA PHE A 63 -2.92 -1.22 -14.85
C PHE A 63 -2.87 0.06 -15.67
N ARG A 64 -4.04 0.63 -15.95
CA ARG A 64 -4.18 1.92 -16.62
C ARG A 64 -5.09 2.83 -15.82
N HIS A 65 -4.76 4.12 -15.79
CA HIS A 65 -5.65 5.13 -15.25
C HIS A 65 -7.04 5.02 -15.89
N GLY A 66 -8.08 5.01 -15.06
CA GLY A 66 -9.48 4.88 -15.48
C GLY A 66 -9.99 3.44 -15.62
N ASP A 67 -9.13 2.42 -15.51
CA ASP A 67 -9.58 1.02 -15.52
C ASP A 67 -10.64 0.80 -14.43
N LYS A 68 -11.77 0.20 -14.81
CA LYS A 68 -12.84 -0.10 -13.87
C LYS A 68 -12.44 -1.25 -12.97
N VAL A 69 -12.72 -1.10 -11.69
CA VAL A 69 -12.43 -2.10 -10.66
C VAL A 69 -13.74 -2.61 -10.09
N GLN A 70 -13.88 -3.93 -9.98
CA GLN A 70 -14.99 -4.59 -9.31
C GLN A 70 -14.43 -5.45 -8.17
N PHE A 71 -14.98 -5.28 -6.98
CA PHE A 71 -14.72 -6.08 -5.81
C PHE A 71 -15.93 -6.99 -5.54
N ASP A 72 -15.69 -8.28 -5.43
CA ASP A 72 -16.69 -9.29 -5.12
C ASP A 72 -16.09 -10.43 -4.29
N ASP A 73 -16.87 -11.50 -4.08
CA ASP A 73 -16.44 -12.64 -3.27
C ASP A 73 -15.39 -13.53 -3.96
N GLN A 74 -15.18 -13.38 -5.27
CA GLN A 74 -14.14 -14.09 -6.02
C GLN A 74 -12.82 -13.31 -6.04
N GLY A 75 -12.88 -12.00 -5.82
CA GLY A 75 -11.70 -11.17 -5.63
C GLY A 75 -11.86 -9.80 -6.27
N ILE A 76 -10.83 -9.36 -7.00
CA ILE A 76 -10.79 -8.04 -7.62
C ILE A 76 -10.58 -8.18 -9.12
N THR A 77 -11.54 -7.71 -9.90
CA THR A 77 -11.42 -7.64 -11.35
C THR A 77 -11.10 -6.21 -11.76
N VAL A 78 -10.08 -6.02 -12.60
CA VAL A 78 -9.64 -4.72 -13.11
C VAL A 78 -9.64 -4.73 -14.63
N GLY A 79 -10.31 -3.74 -15.23
CA GLY A 79 -10.50 -3.68 -16.66
C GLY A 79 -11.24 -4.91 -17.19
N GLN A 80 -10.77 -5.46 -18.32
CA GLN A 80 -11.40 -6.60 -18.98
C GLN A 80 -10.71 -7.95 -18.73
N HIS A 81 -9.47 -7.95 -18.24
CA HIS A 81 -8.60 -9.14 -18.30
C HIS A 81 -7.82 -9.42 -17.02
N LEU A 82 -7.79 -8.48 -16.07
CA LEU A 82 -6.99 -8.63 -14.87
C LEU A 82 -7.88 -9.10 -13.73
N HIS A 83 -7.55 -10.26 -13.17
CA HIS A 83 -8.19 -10.77 -11.96
C HIS A 83 -7.15 -11.01 -10.87
N ILE A 84 -7.45 -10.50 -9.68
CA ILE A 84 -6.68 -10.65 -8.46
C ILE A 84 -7.45 -11.62 -7.56
N GLU A 85 -6.87 -12.80 -7.38
CA GLU A 85 -7.39 -13.85 -6.51
C GLU A 85 -7.11 -13.48 -5.04
N MET A 86 -8.13 -13.60 -4.21
CA MET A 86 -8.08 -13.21 -2.80
C MET A 86 -8.17 -14.40 -1.84
N SER A 87 -8.46 -15.62 -2.32
CA SER A 87 -8.67 -16.81 -1.46
C SER A 87 -7.51 -17.17 -0.54
N HIS A 88 -6.27 -16.87 -0.94
CA HIS A 88 -5.07 -17.10 -0.13
C HIS A 88 -4.52 -15.82 0.52
N CYS A 89 -5.23 -14.70 0.43
CA CYS A 89 -4.79 -13.43 1.00
C CYS A 89 -4.81 -13.51 2.54
N LEU A 90 -3.67 -13.27 3.15
CA LEU A 90 -3.56 -13.24 4.61
C LEU A 90 -4.04 -11.88 5.14
N ARG A 91 -4.82 -11.91 6.21
CA ARG A 91 -5.18 -10.67 6.90
C ARG A 91 -3.94 -10.06 7.53
N TRP A 92 -3.58 -8.86 7.12
CA TRP A 92 -2.59 -8.05 7.80
C TRP A 92 -3.18 -7.47 9.08
N LEU A 93 -2.40 -7.57 10.15
CA LEU A 93 -2.70 -6.96 11.44
C LEU A 93 -1.68 -5.86 11.65
N SER A 94 -2.16 -4.61 11.75
CA SER A 94 -1.29 -3.50 12.09
C SER A 94 -0.60 -3.80 13.41
N PRO A 95 0.74 -3.73 13.49
CA PRO A 95 1.42 -3.91 14.75
C PRO A 95 1.01 -2.79 15.70
N THR A 96 0.63 -3.14 16.93
CA THR A 96 0.42 -2.17 18.00
C THR A 96 1.79 -1.70 18.49
N LEU A 97 2.25 -0.55 18.01
CA LEU A 97 3.46 0.08 18.51
C LEU A 97 3.16 0.73 19.87
N GLN A 98 3.84 0.27 20.92
CA GLN A 98 3.81 0.91 22.23
C GLN A 98 5.17 1.54 22.53
N MET A 99 5.16 2.84 22.83
CA MET A 99 6.34 3.54 23.32
C MET A 99 6.41 3.39 24.84
N THR A 100 7.23 2.45 25.33
CA THR A 100 7.52 2.37 26.77
C THR A 100 8.76 3.21 27.10
N ALA A 101 8.95 3.52 28.38
CA ALA A 101 10.18 4.17 28.84
C ALA A 101 11.43 3.38 28.43
N VAL A 102 11.41 2.04 28.51
CA VAL A 102 12.54 1.20 28.13
C VAL A 102 12.85 1.36 26.64
N ASN A 103 11.83 1.23 25.78
CA ASN A 103 11.97 1.31 24.33
C ASN A 103 12.49 2.69 23.91
N PHE A 104 12.02 3.75 24.57
CA PHE A 104 12.44 5.12 24.30
C PHE A 104 13.94 5.35 24.55
N HIS A 105 14.49 4.75 25.62
CA HIS A 105 15.92 4.86 25.92
C HIS A 105 16.80 3.96 25.02
N LEU A 106 16.20 2.97 24.35
CA LEU A 106 16.90 2.10 23.37
C LEU A 106 17.00 2.74 21.98
N ILE A 107 16.24 3.80 21.71
CA ILE A 107 16.35 4.51 20.43
C ILE A 107 17.74 5.17 20.35
N ALA A 108 18.47 4.86 19.29
CA ALA A 108 19.79 5.42 19.01
C ALA A 108 19.69 6.88 18.50
N TRP A 109 19.24 7.78 19.37
CA TRP A 109 18.94 9.17 19.03
C TRP A 109 20.09 9.91 18.35
N GLN A 110 21.32 9.71 18.85
CA GLN A 110 22.51 10.34 18.26
C GLN A 110 22.78 9.83 16.83
N GLN A 111 22.65 8.53 16.60
CA GLN A 111 22.84 7.94 15.27
C GLN A 111 21.79 8.46 14.29
N TRP A 112 20.53 8.56 14.72
CA TRP A 112 19.47 9.14 13.89
C TRP A 112 19.72 10.61 13.57
N HIS A 113 20.13 11.41 14.56
CA HIS A 113 20.54 12.80 14.34
C HIS A 113 21.63 12.89 13.27
N ASP A 114 22.70 12.10 13.41
CA ASP A 114 23.83 12.16 12.48
C ASP A 114 23.42 11.71 11.06
N ILE A 115 22.61 10.64 10.94
CA ILE A 115 22.07 10.18 9.65
C ILE A 115 21.22 11.27 9.00
N ILE A 116 20.29 11.87 9.74
CA ILE A 116 19.41 12.93 9.21
C ILE A 116 20.27 14.08 8.71
N HIS A 117 21.19 14.59 9.52
CA HIS A 117 22.06 15.71 9.15
C HIS A 117 22.99 15.40 7.97
N GLN A 118 23.41 14.15 7.79
CA GLN A 118 24.17 13.75 6.61
C GLN A 118 23.34 13.84 5.30
N HIS A 119 22.03 13.69 5.38
CA HIS A 119 21.13 13.70 4.23
C HIS A 119 20.39 15.03 4.03
N LEU A 120 20.55 15.99 4.95
CA LEU A 120 20.01 17.34 4.75
C LEU A 120 20.73 18.03 3.58
N GLY A 121 19.96 18.49 2.59
CA GLY A 121 20.48 19.29 1.50
C GLY A 121 20.86 20.72 1.94
N GLN A 122 21.24 21.58 0.98
CA GLN A 122 21.65 22.97 1.24
C GLN A 122 20.61 23.81 2.00
N ASN A 123 19.32 23.44 1.89
CA ASN A 123 18.21 24.14 2.53
C ASN A 123 17.76 23.47 3.85
N GLU A 124 18.60 22.63 4.46
CA GLU A 124 18.28 21.89 5.69
C GLU A 124 16.98 21.06 5.59
N THR A 125 16.71 20.52 4.41
CA THR A 125 15.51 19.72 4.13
C THR A 125 15.89 18.32 3.68
N LEU A 126 15.05 17.34 4.05
CA LEU A 126 15.10 15.95 3.55
C LEU A 126 14.36 15.78 2.21
N PHE A 127 13.66 16.81 1.74
CA PHE A 127 12.94 16.77 0.46
C PHE A 127 13.87 17.23 -0.66
N ASN A 128 14.04 16.37 -1.67
CA ASN A 128 14.69 16.73 -2.93
C ASN A 128 13.61 17.33 -3.85
N TYR A 129 13.63 18.66 -3.99
CA TYR A 129 12.76 19.40 -4.93
C TYR A 129 13.42 19.55 -6.30
#